data_AF-A0A6L5YJS5-F1
#
_entry.id   AF-A0A6L5YJS5-F1
#
_cell.length_a   1.000
_cell.length_b   1.000
_cell.length_c   1.000
_cell.angle_alpha   90.00
_cell.angle_beta   90.00
_cell.angle_gamma   90.00
#
_symmetry.space_group_name_H-M   'P 1'
#
loop_
_entity.id
_entity.type
_entity.pdbx_description
1 polymer ?
#
loop_
_entity_poly.entity_id
_entity_poly.type
_entity_poly.pdbx_seq_one_letter_code
_entity_poly.pdbx_strand_id
1 'polypeptide(L)'
;MTFDEFMKIVRETNEKNSHPENWTEAERLCHEIMAPKKSAEECVKLEEEVQAFLKSNASQEDKQTVISYAESLSMICTAIREERIDK
;
A
#
# COMPACT_ATOMS: atom_id res chain seq x y z
N MET A 1 -23.94 -7.15 13.67
CA MET A 1 -23.84 -7.14 12.20
C MET A 1 -24.63 -8.31 11.66
N THR A 2 -25.64 -8.06 10.84
CA THR A 2 -26.44 -9.08 10.15
C THR A 2 -25.77 -9.48 8.83
N PHE A 3 -26.24 -10.57 8.22
CA PHE A 3 -25.77 -10.98 6.88
C PHE A 3 -26.03 -9.90 5.82
N ASP A 4 -27.19 -9.24 5.87
CA ASP A 4 -27.54 -8.18 4.93
C ASP A 4 -26.65 -6.95 5.10
N GLU A 5 -26.32 -6.58 6.35
CA GLU A 5 -25.37 -5.52 6.65
C GLU A 5 -23.97 -5.86 6.13
N PHE A 6 -23.50 -7.09 6.35
CA PHE A 6 -22.23 -7.56 5.80
C PHE A 6 -22.19 -7.51 4.28
N MET A 7 -23.21 -8.05 3.60
CA MET A 7 -23.28 -8.08 2.14
C MET A 7 -23.37 -6.67 1.54
N LYS A 8 -23.97 -5.71 2.25
CA LYS A 8 -23.95 -4.31 1.86
C LYS A 8 -22.52 -3.74 1.91
N ILE A 9 -21.79 -3.94 3.01
CA ILE A 9 -20.40 -3.50 3.16
C ILE A 9 -19.50 -4.10 2.06
N VAL A 10 -19.67 -5.38 1.75
CA VAL A 10 -18.91 -6.05 0.69
C VAL A 10 -19.17 -5.41 -0.68
N ARG A 11 -20.43 -5.13 -1.02
CA ARG A 11 -20.77 -4.47 -2.30
C ARG A 11 -20.15 -3.08 -2.40
N GLU A 12 -20.31 -2.25 -1.37
CA GLU A 12 -19.77 -0.89 -1.34
C GLU A 12 -18.24 -0.89 -1.43
N THR A 13 -17.57 -1.82 -0.74
CA THR A 13 -16.12 -1.99 -0.78
C THR A 13 -15.66 -2.42 -2.17
N ASN A 14 -16.33 -3.40 -2.77
CA ASN A 14 -15.99 -3.89 -4.11
C ASN A 14 -16.19 -2.82 -5.19
N GLU A 15 -17.28 -2.04 -5.09
CA GLU A 15 -17.54 -0.91 -5.99
C GLU A 15 -16.44 0.14 -5.87
N LYS A 16 -16.07 0.55 -4.65
CA LYS A 16 -14.95 1.46 -4.43
C LYS A 16 -13.62 0.91 -4.98
N ASN A 17 -13.36 -0.38 -4.80
CA ASN A 17 -12.15 -1.02 -5.33
C ASN A 17 -12.13 -1.14 -6.86
N SER A 18 -13.28 -1.04 -7.53
CA SER A 18 -13.36 -1.02 -9.00
C SER A 18 -13.11 0.36 -9.62
N HIS A 19 -12.98 1.40 -8.78
CA HIS A 19 -12.79 2.79 -9.18
C HIS A 19 -11.49 3.38 -8.60
N PRO A 20 -10.31 2.93 -9.05
CA PRO A 20 -9.02 3.40 -8.54
C PRO A 20 -8.79 4.90 -8.72
N GLU A 21 -9.48 5.54 -9.68
CA GLU A 21 -9.48 6.99 -9.89
C GLU A 21 -10.02 7.80 -8.70
N ASN A 22 -10.79 7.16 -7.81
CA ASN A 22 -11.38 7.78 -6.64
C ASN A 22 -10.61 7.49 -5.35
N TRP A 23 -9.52 6.72 -5.42
CA TRP A 23 -8.74 6.38 -4.25
C TRP A 23 -8.00 7.59 -3.70
N THR A 24 -7.90 7.64 -2.38
CA THR A 24 -6.92 8.53 -1.76
C THR A 24 -5.51 8.02 -2.07
N GLU A 25 -4.52 8.90 -1.91
CA GLU A 25 -3.13 8.50 -2.10
C GLU A 25 -2.71 7.38 -1.12
N ALA A 26 -3.24 7.40 0.10
CA ALA A 26 -3.01 6.33 1.08
C ALA A 26 -3.59 5.00 0.62
N GLU A 27 -4.80 5.00 0.07
CA GLU A 27 -5.47 3.80 -0.47
C GLU A 27 -4.73 3.24 -1.67
N ARG A 28 -4.30 4.12 -2.60
CA ARG A 28 -3.46 3.74 -3.74
C ARG A 28 -2.18 3.05 -3.27
N LEU A 29 -1.43 3.68 -2.35
CA LEU A 29 -0.19 3.12 -1.82
C LEU A 29 -0.41 1.77 -1.12
N CYS A 30 -1.45 1.63 -0.30
CA CYS A 30 -1.75 0.35 0.36
C CYS A 30 -2.08 -0.75 -0.65
N HIS A 31 -2.88 -0.44 -1.68
CA HIS A 31 -3.21 -1.37 -2.74
C HIS A 31 -1.97 -1.78 -3.53
N GLU A 32 -1.11 -0.82 -3.89
CA GLU A 32 0.15 -1.10 -4.56
C GLU A 32 1.05 -1.97 -3.70
N ILE A 33 1.24 -1.67 -2.40
CA ILE A 33 2.03 -2.50 -1.48
C ILE A 33 1.53 -3.95 -1.48
N MET A 34 0.20 -4.17 -1.44
CA MET A 34 -0.40 -5.51 -1.45
C MET A 34 -0.35 -6.24 -2.80
N ALA A 35 0.02 -5.56 -3.90
CA ALA A 35 0.02 -6.19 -5.22
C ALA A 35 0.98 -7.42 -5.25
N PRO A 36 0.52 -8.60 -5.71
CA PRO A 36 1.21 -9.88 -5.51
C PRO A 36 2.48 -10.07 -6.33
N LYS A 37 2.75 -9.22 -7.33
CA LYS A 37 3.94 -9.30 -8.19
C LYS A 37 4.54 -7.92 -8.38
N LYS A 38 5.80 -7.78 -7.99
CA LYS A 38 6.63 -6.59 -8.23
C LYS A 38 8.05 -7.03 -8.53
N SER A 39 8.67 -6.37 -9.49
CA SER A 39 10.11 -6.42 -9.71
C SER A 39 10.85 -5.71 -8.57
N ALA A 40 12.15 -5.98 -8.47
CA ALA A 40 12.99 -5.32 -7.47
C ALA A 40 13.00 -3.78 -7.63
N GLU A 41 12.96 -3.27 -8.86
CA GLU A 41 12.90 -1.84 -9.14
C GLU A 41 11.56 -1.23 -8.73
N GLU A 42 10.45 -1.92 -9.00
CA GLU A 42 9.12 -1.49 -8.55
C GLU A 42 9.02 -1.46 -7.02
N CYS A 43 9.61 -2.43 -6.31
CA CYS A 43 9.65 -2.42 -4.85
C CYS A 43 10.40 -1.18 -4.33
N VAL A 44 11.60 -0.91 -4.85
CA VAL A 44 12.42 0.24 -4.39
C VAL A 44 11.72 1.56 -4.69
N LYS A 45 11.16 1.72 -5.90
CA LYS A 45 10.42 2.93 -6.26
C LYS A 45 9.20 3.13 -5.36
N LEU A 46 8.45 2.06 -5.08
CA LEU A 46 7.30 2.14 -4.20
C LEU A 46 7.71 2.50 -2.76
N GLU A 47 8.85 2.01 -2.28
CA GLU A 47 9.38 2.40 -0.97
C GLU A 47 9.72 3.90 -0.93
N GLU A 48 10.29 4.46 -2.00
CA GLU A 48 10.53 5.90 -2.13
C GLU A 48 9.23 6.71 -2.11
N GLU A 49 8.20 6.26 -2.82
CA GLU A 49 6.87 6.89 -2.83
C GLU A 49 6.23 6.87 -1.44
N VAL A 50 6.30 5.73 -0.73
CA VAL A 50 5.84 5.61 0.66
C VAL A 50 6.60 6.59 1.57
N GLN A 51 7.93 6.66 1.46
CA GLN A 51 8.72 7.60 2.27
C GLN A 51 8.38 9.06 1.97
N ALA A 52 8.10 9.41 0.72
CA ALA A 52 7.62 10.74 0.35
C ALA A 52 6.25 11.03 0.96
N PHE A 53 5.32 10.08 0.91
CA PHE A 53 4.00 10.20 1.51
C PHE A 53 4.06 10.42 3.03
N LEU A 54 4.91 9.67 3.75
CA LEU A 54 5.06 9.82 5.20
C LEU A 54 5.64 11.18 5.61
N LYS A 55 6.44 11.81 4.75
CA LYS A 55 6.99 13.16 4.95
C LYS A 55 6.06 14.28 4.50
N SER A 56 4.97 13.96 3.81
CA SER A 56 3.99 14.94 3.32
C SER A 56 3.13 15.55 4.44
N ASN A 57 2.21 16.43 4.09
CA ASN A 57 1.19 16.99 4.99
C ASN A 57 -0.06 16.09 5.14
N ALA A 58 -0.01 14.82 4.71
CA ALA A 58 -1.09 13.86 4.91
C ALA A 58 -1.46 13.69 6.40
N SER A 59 -2.69 13.25 6.65
CA SER A 59 -3.19 13.05 8.01
C SER A 59 -2.38 11.98 8.75
N GLN A 60 -2.34 12.06 10.08
CA GLN A 60 -1.65 11.03 10.89
C GLN A 60 -2.33 9.66 10.74
N GLU A 61 -3.65 9.64 10.58
CA GLU A 61 -4.42 8.42 10.34
C GLU A 61 -4.02 7.75 9.02
N ASP A 62 -3.96 8.51 7.93
CA ASP A 62 -3.54 7.97 6.63
C ASP A 62 -2.10 7.45 6.67
N LYS A 63 -1.20 8.20 7.32
CA LYS A 63 0.20 7.77 7.50
C LYS A 63 0.27 6.48 8.29
N GLN A 64 -0.50 6.35 9.36
CA GLN A 64 -0.53 5.15 10.19
C GLN A 64 -1.07 3.94 9.42
N THR A 65 -2.09 4.15 8.58
CA THR A 65 -2.60 3.12 7.67
C THR A 65 -1.47 2.67 6.72
N VAL A 66 -0.82 3.58 6.00
CA VAL A 66 0.25 3.22 5.06
C VAL A 66 1.42 2.51 5.75
N ILE A 67 1.86 2.98 6.93
CA ILE A 67 2.93 2.35 7.73
C ILE A 67 2.61 0.88 7.99
N SER A 68 1.37 0.58 8.36
CA SER A 68 0.94 -0.79 8.72
C SER A 68 1.05 -1.77 7.54
N TYR A 69 0.96 -1.29 6.29
CA TYR A 69 1.19 -2.12 5.10
C TYR A 69 2.67 -2.14 4.68
N ALA A 70 3.38 -1.02 4.87
CA ALA A 70 4.73 -0.80 4.35
C ALA A 70 5.83 -1.64 5.05
N GLU A 71 5.58 -2.24 6.21
CA GLU A 71 6.56 -3.11 6.89
C GLU A 71 7.06 -4.24 5.98
N SER A 72 6.14 -4.93 5.30
CA SER A 72 6.47 -6.01 4.36
C SER A 72 7.33 -5.52 3.19
N LEU A 73 7.01 -4.34 2.66
CA LEU A 73 7.76 -3.71 1.57
C LEU A 73 9.18 -3.34 2.00
N SER A 74 9.35 -2.81 3.21
CA SER A 74 10.66 -2.44 3.78
C SER A 74 11.58 -3.66 3.91
N MET A 75 11.04 -4.80 4.35
CA MET A 75 11.78 -6.06 4.43
C MET A 75 12.25 -6.53 3.05
N ILE A 76 11.35 -6.51 2.05
CA ILE A 76 11.68 -6.89 0.67
C ILE A 76 12.76 -5.97 0.10
N CYS A 77 12.65 -4.66 0.29
CA CYS A 77 13.63 -3.70 -0.22
C CYS A 77 14.99 -3.83 0.47
N THR A 78 15.00 -4.17 1.76
CA THR A 78 16.25 -4.49 2.48
C THR A 78 16.93 -5.70 1.87
N ALA A 79 16.21 -6.80 1.65
CA ALA A 79 16.77 -7.99 1.01
C ALA A 79 17.30 -7.71 -0.41
N ILE A 80 16.57 -6.92 -1.22
CA ILE A 80 17.01 -6.49 -2.55
C ILE A 80 18.33 -5.70 -2.48
N ARG A 81 18.46 -4.80 -1.51
CA ARG A 81 19.69 -4.00 -1.33
C ARG A 81 20.87 -4.88 -0.92
N GLU A 82 20.65 -5.83 0.00
CA GLU A 82 21.68 -6.77 0.44
C GLU A 82 22.15 -7.67 -0.71
N GLU A 83 21.24 -8.25 -1.50
CA GLU A 83 21.59 -9.04 -2.70
C GLU A 83 22.40 -8.26 -3.76
N ARG A 84 22.27 -6.93 -3.79
CA ARG A 84 23.04 -6.06 -4.70
C ARG A 84 24.42 -5.70 -4.15
N ILE A 85 24.63 -5.78 -2.83
CA ILE A 85 25.92 -5.52 -2.18
C ILE A 85 26.82 -6.77 -2.28
N ASP A 86 26.24 -7.96 -2.30
CA ASP A 86 26.95 -9.24 -2.42
C ASP A 86 27.31 -9.65 -3.87
N LYS A 87 27.20 -8.74 -4.85
CA LYS A 87 27.58 -8.94 -6.26
C LYS A 87 28.73 -8.03 -6.67
#